data_AF-A0A318V6J7-F1
#
_entry.id   AF-A0A318V6J7-F1
#
_cell.length_a   1.000
_cell.length_b   1.000
_cell.length_c   1.000
_cell.angle_alpha   90.00
_cell.angle_beta   90.00
_cell.angle_gamma   90.00
#
_symmetry.space_group_name_H-M   'P 1'
#
loop_
_entity.id
_entity.type
_entity.pdbx_description
1 polymer ?
#
loop_
_entity_poly.entity_id
_entity_poly.type
_entity_poly.pdbx_seq_one_letter_code
_entity_poly.pdbx_strand_id
1 'polypeptide(L)'
;MAKASSDRNTIDLFGKSPGRPRSQPLTRKDQLKLNKRAQREKEKAQGLKRLELLIEQEVIEKLDQLCNLNGLKRAEWLTLQINSSLANGKTTKSKRPAPKSDTKVSK
;
A
#
# COMPACT_ATOMS: atom_id res chain seq x y z
N MET A 1 16.34 32.55 45.16
CA MET A 1 17.18 32.31 43.97
C MET A 1 16.40 32.72 42.73
N ALA A 2 16.87 33.73 42.00
CA ALA A 2 16.17 34.27 40.84
C ALA A 2 16.16 33.26 39.68
N LYS A 3 14.97 32.93 39.15
CA LYS A 3 14.83 32.16 37.91
C LYS A 3 15.25 33.06 36.76
N ALA A 4 16.33 32.70 36.07
CA ALA A 4 16.76 33.41 34.87
C ALA A 4 15.68 33.28 33.78
N SER A 5 15.04 34.40 33.46
CA SER A 5 14.14 34.52 32.31
C SER A 5 15.00 34.64 31.06
N SER A 6 15.28 33.53 30.38
CA SER A 6 15.96 33.62 29.08
C SER A 6 14.97 34.18 28.08
N ASP A 7 15.38 35.24 27.39
CA ASP A 7 14.63 35.80 26.28
C ASP A 7 14.46 34.73 25.19
N ARG A 8 13.23 34.48 24.75
CA ARG A 8 12.95 33.48 23.70
C ARG A 8 13.17 34.04 22.29
N ASN A 9 13.27 35.36 22.15
CA ASN A 9 13.34 36.01 20.86
C ASN A 9 14.78 36.31 20.43
N THR A 10 15.70 36.51 21.37
CA THR A 10 17.10 36.78 21.06
C THR A 10 17.92 35.50 21.11
N ILE A 11 18.57 35.17 19.99
CA ILE A 11 19.47 34.03 19.91
C ILE A 11 20.71 34.35 20.75
N ASP A 12 20.89 33.62 21.85
CA ASP A 12 22.12 33.68 22.66
C ASP A 12 23.28 33.07 21.85
N LEU A 13 24.16 33.93 21.36
CA LEU A 13 25.33 33.56 20.56
C LEU A 13 26.47 32.97 21.40
N PHE A 14 26.40 33.04 22.73
CA PHE A 14 27.49 32.65 23.64
C PHE A 14 27.11 31.54 24.64
N GLY A 15 25.86 31.09 24.65
CA GLY A 15 25.37 29.99 25.49
C GLY A 15 25.93 28.62 25.08
N LYS A 16 26.47 27.85 26.05
CA LYS A 16 26.98 26.48 25.85
C LYS A 16 25.87 25.41 25.65
N SER A 17 24.63 25.83 25.46
CA SER A 17 23.51 24.92 25.22
C SER A 17 23.67 24.30 23.83
N PRO A 18 23.56 22.97 23.66
CA PRO A 18 23.56 22.39 22.33
C PRO A 18 22.43 23.05 21.53
N GLY A 19 22.81 23.84 20.53
CA GLY A 19 21.89 24.54 19.65
C GLY A 19 21.00 23.57 18.87
N ARG A 20 20.15 24.14 18.01
CA ARG A 20 19.16 23.46 17.15
C ARG A 20 19.62 22.03 16.80
N PRO A 21 18.83 20.99 17.11
CA PRO A 21 19.20 19.61 16.79
C PRO A 21 19.61 19.54 15.33
N ARG A 22 20.80 18.96 15.08
CA ARG A 22 21.34 18.78 13.72
C ARG A 22 20.20 18.26 12.85
N SER A 23 19.81 19.04 11.84
CA SER A 23 18.89 18.59 10.79
C SER A 23 19.25 17.14 10.46
N GLN A 24 18.27 16.24 10.55
CA GLN A 24 18.38 14.78 10.43
C GLN A 24 19.78 14.32 9.95
N PRO A 25 20.59 13.68 10.81
CA PRO A 25 22.03 13.46 10.57
C PRO A 25 22.35 12.62 9.32
N LEU A 26 21.32 12.02 8.72
CA LEU A 26 21.37 11.19 7.53
C LEU A 26 21.22 12.05 6.28
N THR A 27 21.94 11.69 5.22
CA THR A 27 21.77 12.32 3.90
C THR A 27 20.35 12.08 3.38
N ARG A 28 19.86 12.95 2.47
CA ARG A 28 18.52 12.81 1.89
C ARG A 28 18.31 11.45 1.21
N LYS A 29 19.34 10.90 0.57
CA LYS A 29 19.31 9.59 -0.08
C LYS A 29 19.06 8.47 0.94
N ASP A 30 19.73 8.53 2.09
CA ASP A 30 19.61 7.52 3.14
C ASP A 30 18.27 7.62 3.87
N GLN A 31 17.79 8.85 4.09
CA GLN A 31 16.44 9.09 4.61
C GLN A 31 15.37 8.44 3.71
N LEU A 32 15.46 8.62 2.39
CA LEU A 32 14.50 8.03 1.46
C LEU A 32 14.54 6.49 1.49
N LYS A 33 15.73 5.89 1.62
CA LYS A 33 15.87 4.43 1.76
C LYS A 33 15.19 3.91 3.05
N LEU A 34 15.45 4.58 4.17
CA LEU A 34 14.84 4.23 5.46
C LEU A 34 13.33 4.39 5.44
N ASN A 35 12.83 5.51 4.92
CA ASN A 35 11.39 5.75 4.82
C ASN A 35 10.70 4.69 3.94
N LYS A 36 11.29 4.33 2.79
CA LYS A 36 10.76 3.26 1.94
C LYS A 36 10.79 1.89 2.62
N ARG A 37 11.78 1.61 3.49
CA ARG A 37 11.84 0.37 4.26
C ARG A 37 10.75 0.34 5.33
N ALA A 38 10.61 1.40 6.12
CA ALA A 38 9.58 1.52 7.14
C ALA A 38 8.17 1.42 6.53
N GLN A 39 7.95 2.02 5.35
CA GLN A 39 6.71 1.87 4.61
C GLN A 39 6.43 0.40 4.24
N ARG A 40 7.43 -0.32 3.71
CA ARG A 40 7.29 -1.76 3.38
C ARG A 40 7.03 -2.62 4.62
N GLU A 41 7.68 -2.33 5.73
CA GLU A 41 7.46 -3.05 7.00
C GLU A 41 6.03 -2.79 7.53
N LYS A 42 5.52 -1.57 7.41
CA LYS A 42 4.14 -1.23 7.77
C LYS A 42 3.12 -1.92 6.86
N GLU A 43 3.31 -1.89 5.54
CA GLU A 43 2.47 -2.60 4.57
C GLU A 43 2.41 -4.10 4.87
N LYS A 44 3.57 -4.71 5.19
CA LYS A 44 3.65 -6.13 5.59
C LYS A 44 2.92 -6.41 6.90
N ALA A 45 3.07 -5.55 7.90
CA ALA A 45 2.36 -5.68 9.18
C ALA A 45 0.84 -5.56 9.02
N GLN A 46 0.37 -4.78 8.04
CA GLN A 46 -1.03 -4.65 7.64
C GLN A 46 -1.51 -5.80 6.74
N GLY A 47 -0.65 -6.78 6.42
CA GLY A 47 -1.00 -7.94 5.58
C GLY A 47 -1.08 -7.65 4.08
N LEU A 48 -0.71 -6.45 3.62
CA LEU A 48 -0.69 -6.15 2.18
C LEU A 48 0.47 -6.88 1.50
N LYS A 49 0.18 -7.47 0.35
CA LYS A 49 1.16 -8.10 -0.52
C LYS A 49 1.27 -7.31 -1.81
N ARG A 50 2.50 -7.22 -2.33
CA ARG A 50 2.77 -6.63 -3.64
C ARG A 50 2.64 -7.70 -4.70
N LEU A 51 2.06 -7.31 -5.82
CA LEU A 51 1.80 -8.18 -6.94
C LEU A 51 2.41 -7.52 -8.17
N GLU A 52 3.25 -8.25 -8.90
CA GLU A 52 3.89 -7.80 -10.13
C GLU A 52 3.14 -8.44 -11.30
N LEU A 53 2.79 -7.65 -12.32
CA LEU A 53 2.01 -8.08 -13.48
C LEU A 53 2.73 -7.64 -14.75
N LEU A 54 2.72 -8.53 -15.74
CA LEU A 54 3.10 -8.21 -17.11
C LEU A 54 1.82 -8.04 -17.91
N ILE A 55 1.60 -6.85 -18.46
CA ILE A 55 0.41 -6.47 -19.21
C ILE A 55 0.87 -5.63 -20.40
N GLU A 56 0.12 -5.70 -21.50
CA GLU A 56 0.32 -4.86 -22.66
C GLU A 56 0.17 -3.36 -22.32
N GLN A 57 1.00 -2.52 -22.96
CA GLN A 57 1.07 -1.08 -22.70
C GLN A 57 -0.27 -0.39 -22.95
N GLU A 58 -0.95 -0.72 -24.04
CA GLU A 58 -2.25 -0.13 -24.39
C GLU A 58 -3.32 -0.37 -23.31
N VAL A 59 -3.28 -1.53 -22.67
CA VAL A 59 -4.22 -1.89 -21.61
C VAL A 59 -3.95 -1.07 -20.35
N ILE A 60 -2.68 -0.83 -20.02
CA ILE A 60 -2.29 0.02 -18.89
C ILE A 60 -2.74 1.47 -19.11
N GLU A 61 -2.62 1.98 -20.33
CA GLU A 61 -3.06 3.35 -20.67
C GLU A 61 -4.57 3.51 -20.56
N LYS A 62 -5.34 2.52 -21.05
CA LYS A 62 -6.80 2.48 -20.87
C LYS A 62 -7.18 2.42 -19.39
N LEU A 63 -6.46 1.62 -18.60
CA LEU A 63 -6.66 1.52 -17.15
C LEU A 63 -6.41 2.87 -16.47
N ASP A 64 -5.36 3.59 -16.86
CA ASP A 64 -5.03 4.91 -16.34
C ASP A 64 -6.11 5.94 -16.63
N GLN A 65 -6.62 5.95 -17.86
CA GLN A 65 -7.72 6.83 -18.24
C GLN A 65 -8.95 6.56 -17.38
N LEU A 66 -9.34 5.29 -17.19
CA LEU A 66 -10.46 4.92 -16.32
C LEU A 66 -10.23 5.32 -14.86
N CYS A 67 -9.02 5.13 -14.34
CA CYS A 67 -8.64 5.53 -12.99
C CYS A 67 -8.73 7.05 -12.81
N ASN A 68 -8.24 7.83 -13.79
CA ASN A 68 -8.27 9.29 -13.76
C ASN A 68 -9.69 9.83 -13.83
N LEU A 69 -10.55 9.27 -14.68
CA LEU A 69 -11.96 9.65 -14.79
C LEU A 69 -12.72 9.41 -13.47
N ASN A 70 -12.39 8.32 -12.77
CA ASN A 70 -13.04 7.96 -11.52
C ASN A 70 -12.36 8.57 -10.28
N GLY A 71 -11.22 9.24 -10.44
CA GLY A 71 -10.41 9.75 -9.33
C GLY A 71 -9.82 8.67 -8.42
N LEU A 72 -9.63 7.45 -8.93
CA LEU A 72 -9.18 6.28 -8.16
C LEU A 72 -7.73 5.93 -8.46
N LYS A 73 -7.07 5.25 -7.51
CA LYS A 73 -5.74 4.66 -7.77
C LYS A 73 -5.90 3.30 -8.46
N ARG A 74 -4.96 2.93 -9.32
CA ARG A 74 -4.92 1.62 -10.01
C ARG A 74 -5.17 0.43 -9.07
N ALA A 75 -4.48 0.41 -7.93
CA ALA A 75 -4.59 -0.68 -6.95
C ALA A 75 -6.01 -0.78 -6.34
N GLU A 76 -6.65 0.36 -6.12
CA GLU A 76 -8.01 0.42 -5.57
C GLU A 76 -9.03 -0.04 -6.62
N TRP A 77 -8.89 0.44 -7.86
CA TRP A 77 -9.74 0.01 -8.97
C TRP A 77 -9.65 -1.51 -9.21
N LEU A 78 -8.45 -2.09 -9.20
CA LEU A 78 -8.26 -3.54 -9.32
C LEU A 78 -8.91 -4.31 -8.17
N THR A 79 -8.78 -3.81 -6.94
CA THR A 79 -9.41 -4.43 -5.76
C THR A 79 -10.93 -4.42 -5.88
N LEU A 80 -11.51 -3.30 -6.33
CA LEU A 80 -12.94 -3.19 -6.59
C LEU A 80 -13.41 -4.17 -7.67
N GLN A 81 -12.68 -4.30 -8.77
CA GLN A 81 -13.03 -5.24 -9.84
C GLN A 81 -12.98 -6.69 -9.37
N ILE A 82 -11.97 -7.08 -8.60
CA ILE A 82 -11.87 -8.44 -8.03
C ILE A 82 -13.08 -8.70 -7.11
N ASN A 83 -13.41 -7.76 -6.23
CA ASN A 83 -14.55 -7.90 -5.31
C ASN A 83 -15.89 -7.97 -6.05
N SER A 84 -16.09 -7.13 -7.07
CA SER A 84 -17.28 -7.16 -7.93
C SER A 84 -17.42 -8.50 -8.67
N SER A 85 -16.32 -9.01 -9.23
CA SER A 85 -16.30 -10.32 -9.90
C SER A 85 -16.65 -11.46 -8.95
N LEU A 86 -16.11 -11.44 -7.72
CA LEU A 86 -16.44 -12.43 -6.69
C LEU A 86 -17.89 -12.36 -6.23
N ALA A 87 -18.49 -11.16 -6.16
CA ALA A 87 -19.90 -10.99 -5.84
C ALA A 87 -20.78 -11.62 -6.92
N ASN A 88 -20.45 -11.39 -8.20
CA ASN A 88 -21.18 -11.93 -9.34
C ASN A 88 -20.99 -13.45 -9.49
N GLY A 89 -19.81 -14.00 -9.17
CA GLY A 89 -19.53 -15.44 -9.26
C GLY A 89 -20.21 -16.31 -8.20
N LYS A 90 -20.77 -15.73 -7.12
CA LYS A 90 -21.53 -16.50 -6.11
C LYS A 90 -22.85 -17.05 -6.66
N THR A 91 -23.40 -16.46 -7.72
CA THR A 91 -24.66 -16.89 -8.35
C THR A 91 -24.46 -18.02 -9.36
N THR A 92 -23.22 -18.30 -9.77
CA THR A 92 -22.88 -19.30 -10.80
C THR A 92 -22.21 -20.55 -10.25
N LYS A 93 -22.38 -20.87 -8.95
CA LYS A 93 -22.06 -22.21 -8.43
C LYS A 93 -22.97 -23.25 -9.10
N SER A 94 -22.53 -23.68 -10.27
CA SER A 94 -23.02 -24.79 -11.06
C SER A 94 -23.15 -26.02 -10.17
N LYS A 95 -24.34 -26.62 -10.19
CA LYS A 95 -24.60 -28.00 -9.76
C LYS A 95 -23.47 -28.88 -10.30
N ARG A 96 -22.65 -29.47 -9.43
CA ARG A 96 -21.90 -30.67 -9.81
C ARG A 96 -22.94 -31.70 -10.28
N PRO A 97 -22.91 -32.19 -11.53
CA PRO A 97 -23.71 -33.36 -11.85
C PRO A 97 -23.18 -34.52 -11.01
N ALA A 98 -24.08 -35.20 -10.29
CA ALA A 98 -23.74 -36.37 -9.48
C ALA A 98 -23.04 -37.42 -10.37
N PRO A 99 -22.03 -38.15 -9.84
CA PRO A 99 -21.42 -39.23 -10.59
C PRO A 99 -22.49 -40.28 -10.89
N LYS A 100 -22.72 -40.56 -12.18
CA LYS A 100 -23.58 -41.67 -12.60
C LYS A 100 -22.96 -42.96 -12.07
N SER A 101 -23.68 -43.67 -11.22
CA SER A 101 -23.33 -45.02 -10.80
C SER A 101 -23.40 -45.95 -12.01
N ASP A 102 -22.26 -46.46 -12.45
CA ASP A 102 -22.20 -47.54 -13.43
C ASP A 102 -22.90 -48.78 -12.85
N THR A 103 -24.11 -49.06 -13.34
CA THR A 103 -24.73 -50.37 -13.17
C THR A 103 -23.90 -51.39 -13.94
N LYS A 104 -23.04 -52.11 -13.21
CA LYS A 104 -22.43 -53.37 -13.68
C LYS A 104 -23.54 -54.34 -14.06
N VAL A 105 -23.76 -54.49 -15.37
CA VAL A 105 -24.47 -55.63 -15.95
C VAL A 105 -23.70 -56.89 -15.55
N SER A 106 -24.36 -57.73 -14.77
CA SER A 106 -23.83 -59.00 -14.28
C SER A 106 -24.42 -60.12 -15.14
N LYS A 107 -23.51 -60.90 -15.76
CA LYS A 107 -23.65 -62.25 -16.34
C LYS A 107 -24.94 -62.61 -17.09
#